data_AF-J3B4K9-F1
#
_entry.id   AF-J3B4K9-F1
#
_cell.length_a   1.000
_cell.length_b   1.000
_cell.length_c   1.000
_cell.angle_alpha   90.00
_cell.angle_beta   90.00
_cell.angle_gamma   90.00
#
_symmetry.space_group_name_H-M   'P 1'
#
loop_
_entity.id
_entity.type
_entity.pdbx_description
1 polymer ?
#
loop_
_entity_poly.entity_id
_entity_poly.type
_entity_poly.pdbx_seq_one_letter_code
_entity_poly.pdbx_strand_id
1 'polypeptide(L)'
;MSNYTFGMAFDDQKRNKVHFVNQQVMTPTHALSKWEAIRIYMEKGPKFCPGKAPYEGRHTFDQQRETISQEYREGDRSALGVGWWYFSHLITLWRFPYWVAEWDHRYSMKSLPNSIAEWSKSLPPEQWAKPSQALKEQSAKIEKAFAQGQDFMTYFKANLNANKTEESINN
;
A
#
# COMPACT_ATOMS: atom_id res chain seq x y z
N MET A 1 14.17 3.38 -3.21
CA MET A 1 13.64 2.92 -1.90
C MET A 1 14.40 1.67 -1.51
N SER A 2 14.94 1.60 -0.29
CA SER A 2 15.67 0.42 0.19
C SER A 2 14.67 -0.58 0.78
N ASN A 3 14.61 -1.78 0.23
CA ASN A 3 13.76 -2.87 0.74
C ASN A 3 14.62 -3.78 1.62
N TYR A 4 14.16 -4.05 2.84
CA TYR A 4 14.77 -5.08 3.69
C TYR A 4 14.27 -6.44 3.23
N THR A 5 15.16 -7.43 3.14
CA THR A 5 14.81 -8.79 2.71
C THR A 5 15.04 -9.75 3.87
N PHE A 6 14.01 -10.50 4.26
CA PHE A 6 14.16 -11.67 5.10
C PHE A 6 14.57 -12.82 4.20
N GLY A 7 15.82 -13.26 4.33
CA GLY A 7 16.37 -14.40 3.61
C GLY A 7 16.50 -15.60 4.53
N MET A 8 15.95 -16.74 4.13
CA MET A 8 16.19 -18.04 4.77
C MET A 8 16.79 -18.99 3.74
N ALA A 9 17.84 -19.72 4.13
CA ALA A 9 18.46 -20.74 3.31
C ALA A 9 18.08 -22.13 3.84
N PHE A 10 17.58 -23.00 2.96
CA PHE A 10 17.32 -24.40 3.24
C PHE A 10 18.35 -25.24 2.50
N ASP A 11 19.12 -26.03 3.23
CA ASP A 11 20.08 -26.97 2.65
C ASP A 11 19.38 -28.29 2.28
N ASP A 12 19.45 -28.68 1.00
CA ASP A 12 19.11 -30.02 0.54
C ASP A 12 20.40 -30.84 0.36
N GLN A 13 20.79 -31.53 1.44
CA GLN A 13 21.99 -32.37 1.47
C GLN A 13 21.97 -33.50 0.43
N LYS A 14 20.79 -34.02 0.05
CA LYS A 14 20.69 -35.12 -0.92
C LYS A 14 20.99 -34.68 -2.34
N ARG A 15 20.71 -33.41 -2.65
CA ARG A 15 20.95 -32.81 -3.98
C ARG A 15 22.14 -31.86 -3.99
N ASN A 16 22.84 -31.73 -2.86
CA ASN A 16 23.93 -30.77 -2.64
C ASN A 16 23.56 -29.37 -3.15
N LYS A 17 22.35 -28.91 -2.80
CA LYS A 17 21.79 -27.65 -3.32
C LYS A 17 21.15 -26.86 -2.18
N VAL A 18 21.47 -25.56 -2.13
CA VAL A 18 20.87 -24.62 -1.18
C VAL A 18 19.73 -23.87 -1.85
N HIS A 19 18.56 -23.87 -1.22
CA HIS A 19 17.39 -23.12 -1.64
C HIS A 19 17.27 -21.82 -0.83
N PHE A 20 17.22 -20.68 -1.51
CA PHE A 20 17.02 -19.38 -0.87
C PHE A 20 15.56 -18.97 -0.99
N VAL A 21 14.93 -18.67 0.15
CA VAL A 21 13.63 -18.01 0.20
C VAL A 21 13.86 -16.57 0.66
N ASN A 22 13.69 -15.64 -0.26
CA ASN A 22 13.82 -14.22 -0.01
C ASN A 22 12.43 -13.59 -0.01
N GLN A 23 11.96 -13.18 1.17
CA GLN A 23 10.73 -12.43 1.31
C GLN A 23 11.07 -10.96 1.55
N GLN A 24 10.54 -10.07 0.70
CA GLN A 24 10.64 -8.64 0.96
C GLN A 24 9.86 -8.32 2.24
N VAL A 25 10.53 -7.69 3.19
CA VAL A 25 9.94 -7.22 4.43
C VAL A 25 9.47 -5.79 4.23
N MET A 26 8.27 -5.55 4.72
CA MET A 26 7.60 -4.27 4.66
C MET A 26 8.40 -3.19 5.41
N THR A 27 8.66 -2.05 4.76
CA THR A 27 9.36 -0.93 5.41
C THR A 27 8.48 -0.24 6.46
N PRO A 28 9.06 0.52 7.42
CA PRO A 28 8.27 1.29 8.39
C PRO A 28 7.22 2.21 7.75
N THR A 29 7.51 2.77 6.58
CA THR A 29 6.56 3.61 5.82
C THR A 29 5.29 2.85 5.46
N HIS A 30 5.40 1.61 4.99
CA HIS A 30 4.24 0.79 4.67
C HIS A 30 3.46 0.41 5.93
N ALA A 31 4.13 0.20 7.07
CA ALA A 31 3.46 -0.02 8.35
C ALA A 31 2.63 1.21 8.74
N LEU A 32 3.19 2.41 8.61
CA LEU A 32 2.47 3.67 8.85
C LEU A 32 1.28 3.83 7.89
N SER A 33 1.46 3.59 6.60
CA SER A 33 0.36 3.66 5.62
C SER A 33 -0.76 2.67 5.92
N LYS A 34 -0.43 1.45 6.35
CA LYS A 34 -1.44 0.46 6.76
C LYS A 34 -2.17 0.89 8.03
N TRP A 35 -1.45 1.41 9.02
CA TRP A 35 -2.06 1.94 10.25
C TRP A 35 -3.03 3.09 9.92
N GLU A 36 -2.63 4.02 9.07
CA GLU A 36 -3.45 5.15 8.66
C GLU A 36 -4.70 4.70 7.88
N ALA A 37 -4.57 3.71 7.00
CA ALA A 37 -5.71 3.12 6.29
C ALA A 37 -6.73 2.48 7.25
N ILE A 38 -6.27 1.77 8.29
CA ILE A 38 -7.13 1.20 9.33
C ILE A 38 -7.79 2.32 10.15
N ARG A 39 -7.02 3.34 10.55
CA ARG A 39 -7.53 4.47 11.32
C ARG A 39 -8.65 5.19 10.57
N ILE A 40 -8.42 5.54 9.30
CA ILE A 40 -9.41 6.20 8.45
C ILE A 40 -10.65 5.31 8.26
N TYR A 41 -10.47 4.00 8.07
CA TYR A 41 -11.59 3.05 8.01
C TYR A 41 -12.44 3.09 9.28
N MET A 42 -11.80 3.07 10.45
CA MET A 42 -12.50 3.08 11.74
C MET A 42 -13.18 4.42 12.04
N GLU A 43 -12.56 5.54 11.69
CA GLU A 43 -13.09 6.88 11.98
C GLU A 43 -14.17 7.34 10.99
N LYS A 44 -13.95 7.11 9.69
CA LYS A 44 -14.79 7.67 8.61
C LYS A 44 -15.57 6.60 7.84
N GLY A 45 -15.22 5.33 8.01
CA GLY A 45 -15.90 4.20 7.38
C GLY A 45 -15.29 3.74 6.05
N PRO A 46 -15.86 2.68 5.44
CA PRO A 46 -15.31 1.98 4.27
C PRO A 46 -15.13 2.86 3.02
N LYS A 47 -15.91 3.92 2.86
CA LYS A 47 -15.82 4.83 1.71
C LYS A 47 -14.51 5.62 1.67
N PHE A 48 -13.82 5.72 2.81
CA PHE A 48 -12.58 6.49 2.95
C PHE A 48 -11.33 5.61 2.96
N CYS A 49 -11.47 4.28 2.80
CA CYS A 49 -10.32 3.42 2.59
C CYS A 49 -9.60 3.76 1.28
N PRO A 50 -8.27 3.59 1.22
CA PRO A 50 -7.55 3.70 -0.04
C PRO A 50 -8.15 2.72 -1.06
N GLY A 51 -8.33 3.21 -2.28
CA GLY A 51 -8.84 2.40 -3.39
C GLY A 51 -7.93 1.20 -3.69
N LYS A 52 -8.48 0.22 -4.40
CA LYS A 52 -7.67 -0.90 -4.92
C LYS A 52 -6.60 -0.34 -5.84
N ALA A 53 -5.35 -0.71 -5.62
CA ALA A 53 -4.28 -0.37 -6.56
C ALA A 53 -4.65 -0.92 -7.95
N PRO A 54 -4.42 -0.16 -9.03
CA PRO A 54 -4.59 -0.67 -10.37
C PRO A 54 -3.64 -1.86 -10.56
N TYR A 55 -4.12 -2.91 -11.23
CA TYR A 55 -3.29 -4.06 -11.57
C TYR A 55 -2.68 -3.84 -12.94
N GLU A 56 -1.50 -4.42 -13.18
CA GLU A 56 -0.88 -4.38 -14.50
C GLU A 56 -1.57 -5.37 -15.45
N GLY A 57 -1.91 -4.92 -16.65
CA GLY A 57 -2.54 -5.76 -17.65
C GLY A 57 -2.46 -5.18 -19.05
N ARG A 58 -3.24 -5.71 -20.00
CA ARG A 58 -3.21 -5.25 -21.40
C ARG A 58 -3.48 -3.75 -21.56
N HIS A 59 -4.33 -3.19 -20.69
CA HIS A 59 -4.62 -1.76 -20.67
C HIS A 59 -3.39 -0.91 -20.32
N THR A 60 -2.47 -1.42 -19.49
CA THR A 60 -1.23 -0.73 -19.12
C THR A 60 -0.31 -0.59 -20.33
N PHE A 61 -0.22 -1.63 -21.17
CA PHE A 61 0.53 -1.58 -22.42
C PHE A 61 -0.05 -0.53 -23.39
N ASP A 62 -1.38 -0.50 -23.53
CA ASP A 62 -2.04 0.46 -24.42
C ASP A 62 -1.84 1.90 -23.93
N GLN A 63 -1.93 2.15 -22.62
CA GLN A 63 -1.61 3.44 -22.01
C GLN A 63 -0.15 3.85 -22.26
N GLN A 64 0.81 2.95 -22.05
CA GLN A 64 2.23 3.24 -22.31
C GLN A 64 2.48 3.59 -23.77
N ARG A 65 1.81 2.89 -24.69
CA ARG A 65 1.90 3.17 -26.12
C ARG A 65 1.32 4.55 -26.45
N GLU A 66 0.19 4.93 -25.85
CA GLU A 66 -0.40 6.25 -26.00
C GLU A 66 0.52 7.35 -25.46
N THR A 67 1.08 7.16 -24.26
CA THR A 67 2.05 8.08 -23.66
C THR A 67 3.24 8.29 -24.57
N ILE A 68 3.86 7.24 -25.09
CA ILE A 68 5.01 7.35 -26.00
C ILE A 68 4.63 8.05 -27.30
N SER A 69 3.43 7.80 -27.81
CA SER A 69 2.93 8.50 -29.00
C SER A 69 2.69 9.99 -28.73
N GLN A 70 2.26 10.37 -27.52
CA GLN A 70 2.08 11.76 -27.12
C GLN A 70 3.43 12.44 -26.96
N GLU A 71 4.36 11.85 -26.21
CA GLU A 71 5.73 12.36 -26.02
C GLU A 71 6.45 12.58 -27.36
N TYR A 72 6.25 11.69 -28.34
CA TYR A 72 6.81 11.85 -29.68
C TYR A 72 6.19 13.04 -30.44
N ARG A 73 4.87 13.25 -30.31
CA ARG A 73 4.16 14.39 -30.94
C ARG A 73 4.53 15.71 -30.30
N GLU A 74 4.80 15.71 -29.00
CA GLU A 74 5.21 16.88 -28.21
C GLU A 74 6.71 17.19 -28.40
N GLY A 75 7.48 16.27 -28.96
CA GLY A 75 8.91 16.43 -29.23
C GLY A 75 9.82 16.07 -28.06
N ASP A 76 9.26 15.62 -26.94
CA ASP A 76 9.98 15.18 -25.74
C ASP A 76 10.74 13.87 -25.96
N ARG A 77 10.37 13.11 -26.99
CA ARG A 77 10.98 11.81 -27.29
C ARG A 77 11.44 11.71 -28.74
N SER A 78 12.65 11.20 -28.95
CA SER A 78 13.23 11.01 -30.29
C SER A 78 12.60 9.83 -31.03
N ALA A 79 12.57 9.89 -32.37
CA ALA A 79 12.07 8.80 -33.21
C ALA A 79 12.83 7.48 -32.98
N LEU A 80 14.14 7.56 -32.71
CA LEU A 80 14.96 6.39 -32.35
C LEU A 80 14.52 5.79 -31.01
N GLY A 81 14.19 6.63 -30.01
CA GLY A 81 13.69 6.18 -28.72
C GLY A 81 12.33 5.47 -28.82
N VAL A 82 11.44 5.95 -29.69
CA VAL A 82 10.17 5.29 -30.01
C VAL A 82 10.41 3.95 -30.72
N GLY A 83 11.27 3.93 -31.74
CA GLY A 83 11.62 2.72 -32.47
C GLY A 83 12.25 1.65 -31.58
N TRP A 84 13.16 2.04 -30.69
CA TRP A 84 13.76 1.14 -29.70
C TRP A 84 12.73 0.57 -28.72
N TRP A 85 11.75 1.38 -28.28
CA TRP A 85 10.67 0.90 -27.42
C TRP A 85 9.84 -0.19 -28.10
N TYR A 86 9.45 0.01 -29.36
CA TYR A 86 8.71 -1.01 -30.11
C TYR A 86 9.56 -2.26 -30.35
N PHE A 87 10.85 -2.10 -30.64
CA PHE A 87 11.77 -3.23 -30.83
C PHE A 87 11.97 -4.06 -29.56
N SER A 88 12.16 -3.40 -28.41
CA SER A 88 12.28 -4.11 -27.13
C SER A 88 11.01 -4.88 -26.80
N HIS A 89 9.84 -4.31 -27.07
CA HIS A 89 8.56 -5.00 -26.88
C HIS A 89 8.36 -6.16 -27.86
N LEU A 90 8.90 -6.09 -29.07
CA LEU A 90 8.86 -7.24 -29.99
C LEU A 90 9.65 -8.44 -29.41
N ILE A 91 10.82 -8.19 -28.83
CA ILE A 91 11.65 -9.22 -28.20
C ILE A 91 10.97 -9.79 -26.95
N THR A 92 10.24 -8.97 -26.18
CA THR A 92 9.53 -9.40 -24.97
C THR A 92 8.13 -9.96 -25.23
N LEU A 93 7.83 -10.41 -26.46
CA LEU A 93 6.54 -11.01 -26.84
C LEU A 93 5.35 -10.03 -26.77
N TRP A 94 5.64 -8.74 -26.93
CA TRP A 94 4.69 -7.65 -27.11
C TRP A 94 3.66 -7.55 -25.98
N ARG A 95 2.40 -7.92 -26.27
CA ARG A 95 1.28 -7.89 -25.31
C ARG A 95 1.15 -9.17 -24.48
N PHE A 96 1.94 -10.20 -24.78
CA PHE A 96 1.84 -11.49 -24.12
C PHE A 96 2.13 -11.41 -22.61
N PRO A 97 3.20 -10.75 -22.13
CA PRO A 97 3.46 -10.64 -20.68
C PRO A 97 2.31 -9.97 -19.92
N TYR A 98 1.73 -8.92 -20.50
CA TYR A 98 0.59 -8.20 -19.92
C TYR A 98 -0.69 -9.05 -19.90
N TRP A 99 -0.87 -9.92 -20.89
CA TRP A 99 -1.97 -10.89 -20.88
C TRP A 99 -1.77 -11.95 -19.80
N VAL A 100 -0.54 -12.45 -19.62
CA VAL A 100 -0.20 -13.39 -18.54
C VAL A 100 -0.42 -12.74 -17.17
N ALA A 101 -0.01 -11.48 -16.99
CA ALA A 101 -0.24 -10.72 -15.76
C ALA A 101 -1.73 -10.56 -15.45
N GLU A 102 -2.55 -10.24 -16.47
CA GLU A 102 -4.01 -10.16 -16.31
C GLU A 102 -4.64 -11.52 -15.97
N TRP A 103 -4.15 -12.60 -16.58
CA TRP A 103 -4.59 -13.97 -16.26
C TRP A 103 -4.22 -14.37 -14.83
N ASP A 104 -2.97 -14.15 -14.42
CA ASP A 104 -2.50 -14.43 -13.07
C ASP A 104 -3.27 -13.60 -12.04
N HIS A 105 -3.49 -12.31 -12.31
CA HIS A 105 -4.28 -11.44 -11.45
C HIS A 105 -5.69 -12.00 -11.24
N ARG A 106 -6.37 -12.45 -12.31
CA ARG A 106 -7.70 -13.08 -12.21
C ARG A 106 -7.68 -14.39 -11.43
N TYR A 107 -6.58 -15.13 -11.50
CA TYR A 107 -6.42 -16.40 -10.79
C TYR A 107 -6.12 -16.20 -9.29
N SER A 108 -5.19 -15.29 -8.98
CA SER A 108 -4.69 -14.97 -7.64
C SER A 108 -5.69 -14.14 -6.84
N MET A 109 -6.34 -13.14 -7.46
CA MET A 109 -7.35 -12.27 -6.84
C MET A 109 -8.78 -12.81 -7.02
N LYS A 110 -8.95 -14.13 -7.01
CA LYS A 110 -10.29 -14.72 -6.95
C LYS A 110 -11.02 -14.20 -5.72
N SER A 111 -12.32 -13.94 -5.86
CA SER A 111 -13.16 -13.57 -4.74
C SER A 111 -13.09 -14.63 -3.66
N LEU A 112 -12.96 -14.19 -2.41
CA LEU A 112 -13.02 -15.07 -1.25
C LEU A 112 -14.35 -15.85 -1.25
N PRO A 113 -14.37 -17.10 -0.74
CA PRO A 113 -15.60 -17.88 -0.67
C PRO A 113 -16.70 -17.17 0.12
N ASN A 114 -17.96 -17.48 -0.20
CA ASN A 114 -19.13 -16.83 0.40
C ASN A 114 -19.16 -16.93 1.93
N SER A 115 -18.62 -18.01 2.51
CA SER A 115 -18.49 -18.16 3.97
C SER A 115 -17.67 -17.03 4.61
N ILE A 116 -16.56 -16.63 3.98
CA ILE A 116 -15.73 -15.51 4.45
C ILE A 116 -16.46 -14.19 4.27
N ALA A 117 -17.20 -14.02 3.16
CA ALA A 117 -18.00 -12.83 2.95
C ALA A 117 -19.10 -12.67 4.01
N GLU A 118 -19.72 -13.76 4.45
CA GLU A 118 -20.69 -13.77 5.55
C GLU A 118 -20.05 -13.41 6.89
N TRP A 119 -18.87 -13.98 7.20
CA TRP A 119 -18.09 -13.63 8.38
C TRP A 119 -17.58 -12.18 8.36
N SER A 120 -17.45 -11.60 7.18
CA SER A 120 -17.00 -10.22 6.98
C SER A 120 -18.13 -9.19 7.06
N LYS A 121 -19.39 -9.61 7.26
CA LYS A 121 -20.50 -8.67 7.46
C LYS A 121 -20.28 -7.88 8.76
N SER A 122 -20.64 -6.60 8.75
CA SER A 122 -20.56 -5.76 9.94
C SER A 122 -21.36 -6.37 11.08
N LEU A 123 -20.81 -6.36 12.29
CA LEU A 123 -21.54 -6.74 13.49
C LEU A 123 -22.81 -5.91 13.64
N PRO A 124 -23.86 -6.43 14.28
CA PRO A 124 -25.04 -5.63 14.63
C PRO A 124 -24.63 -4.38 15.41
N PRO A 125 -25.27 -3.21 15.18
CA PRO A 125 -24.94 -1.96 15.89
C PRO A 125 -24.99 -2.07 17.42
N GLU A 126 -25.80 -2.99 17.94
CA GLU A 126 -25.92 -3.28 19.37
C GLU A 126 -24.62 -3.85 19.98
N GLN A 127 -23.80 -4.53 19.18
CA GLN A 127 -22.53 -5.12 19.58
C GLN A 127 -21.34 -4.18 19.32
N TRP A 128 -21.58 -2.99 18.78
CA TRP A 128 -20.51 -2.04 18.51
C TRP A 128 -19.99 -1.46 19.82
N ALA A 129 -18.68 -1.58 20.04
CA ALA A 129 -18.01 -0.87 21.11
C ALA A 129 -18.14 0.64 20.88
N LYS A 130 -18.65 1.37 21.88
CA LYS A 130 -18.69 2.83 21.83
C LYS A 130 -17.29 3.37 22.14
N PRO A 131 -16.78 4.35 21.37
CA PRO A 131 -15.50 4.97 21.69
C PRO A 131 -15.55 5.59 23.08
N SER A 132 -14.49 5.38 23.86
CA SER A 132 -14.38 5.90 25.21
C SER A 132 -14.42 7.42 25.21
N GLN A 133 -14.85 8.01 26.32
CA GLN A 133 -14.93 9.46 26.47
C GLN A 133 -13.54 10.12 26.31
N ALA A 134 -12.51 9.52 26.91
CA ALA A 134 -11.12 9.97 26.78
C ALA A 134 -10.64 10.01 25.31
N LEU A 135 -11.01 9.00 24.52
CA LEU A 135 -10.64 8.94 23.11
C LEU A 135 -11.30 10.07 22.31
N LYS A 136 -12.59 10.34 22.54
CA LYS A 136 -13.30 11.44 21.87
C LYS A 136 -12.68 12.80 22.17
N GLU A 137 -12.29 13.02 23.43
CA GLU A 137 -11.64 14.27 23.85
C GLU A 137 -10.26 14.44 23.20
N GLN A 138 -9.48 13.36 23.10
CA GLN A 138 -8.19 13.38 22.40
C GLN A 138 -8.35 13.65 20.91
N SER A 139 -9.28 12.96 20.23
CA SER A 139 -9.57 13.20 18.81
C SER A 139 -9.97 14.66 18.57
N ALA A 140 -10.85 15.23 19.40
CA ALA A 140 -11.26 16.63 19.27
C ALA A 140 -10.10 17.62 19.49
N LYS A 141 -9.15 17.33 20.39
CA LYS A 141 -7.95 18.15 20.59
C LYS A 141 -7.03 18.10 19.37
N ILE A 142 -6.83 16.91 18.78
CA ILE A 142 -6.00 16.71 17.59
C ILE A 142 -6.61 17.44 16.38
N GLU A 143 -7.92 17.28 16.14
CA GLU A 143 -8.61 17.95 15.04
C GLU A 143 -8.53 19.47 15.15
N LYS A 144 -8.68 20.04 16.36
CA LYS A 144 -8.52 21.48 16.59
C LYS A 144 -7.09 21.95 16.29
N ALA A 145 -6.08 21.21 16.73
CA ALA A 145 -4.67 21.52 16.48
C ALA A 145 -4.35 21.53 14.97
N PHE A 146 -4.84 20.52 14.23
CA PHE A 146 -4.65 20.44 12.78
C PHE A 146 -5.44 21.49 12.01
N ALA A 147 -6.65 21.84 12.47
CA ALA A 147 -7.41 22.95 11.91
C ALA A 147 -6.71 24.32 12.11
N GLN A 148 -5.90 24.45 13.16
CA GLN A 148 -5.04 25.62 13.42
C GLN A 148 -3.73 25.61 12.63
N GLY A 149 -3.49 24.59 11.79
CA GLY A 149 -2.30 24.47 10.95
C GLY A 149 -1.08 23.89 11.67
N GLN A 150 -1.23 23.26 12.84
CA GLN A 150 -0.12 22.56 13.47
C GLN A 150 0.24 21.28 12.71
N ASP A 151 1.54 21.05 12.55
CA ASP A 151 2.07 19.81 11.99
C ASP A 151 1.96 18.64 12.97
N PHE A 152 1.72 17.44 12.43
CA PHE A 152 1.58 16.19 13.19
C PHE A 152 2.79 15.95 14.10
N MET A 153 4.01 16.08 13.57
CA MET A 153 5.22 15.78 14.34
C MET A 153 5.44 16.76 15.48
N THR A 154 5.13 18.04 15.26
CA THR A 154 5.24 19.08 16.29
C THR A 154 4.24 18.86 17.42
N TYR A 155 2.98 18.56 17.10
CA TYR A 155 1.94 18.30 18.11
C TYR A 155 2.30 17.13 19.03
N PHE A 156 2.67 15.98 18.45
CA PHE A 156 2.99 14.79 19.24
C PHE A 156 4.31 14.92 20.00
N LYS A 157 5.31 15.62 19.46
CA LYS A 157 6.57 15.88 20.17
C LYS A 157 6.33 16.72 21.44
N ALA A 158 5.47 17.74 21.36
CA ALA A 158 5.14 18.58 22.52
C ALA A 158 4.40 17.78 23.61
N ASN A 159 3.39 16.99 23.23
CA ASN A 159 2.60 16.18 24.19
C ASN A 159 3.41 15.05 24.84
N LEU A 160 4.27 14.35 24.08
CA LEU A 160 5.11 13.28 24.64
C LEU A 160 6.13 13.80 25.66
N ASN A 161 6.67 15.01 25.42
CA ASN A 161 7.58 15.65 26.36
C ASN A 161 6.85 16.08 27.63
N ALA A 162 5.64 16.63 27.51
CA ALA A 162 4.82 17.02 28.67
C ALA A 162 4.50 15.80 29.58
N ASN A 163 4.05 14.69 28.99
CA ASN A 163 3.78 13.47 29.75
C ASN A 163 5.03 12.92 30.47
N LYS A 164 6.20 12.94 29.82
CA LYS A 164 7.47 12.54 30.45
C LYS A 164 7.84 13.44 31.63
N THR A 165 7.59 14.74 31.53
CA THR A 165 7.84 15.68 32.62
C THR A 165 6.88 15.44 33.79
N GLU A 166 5.61 15.20 33.53
CA GLU A 166 4.61 14.87 34.56
C GLU A 166 4.91 13.53 35.27
N GLU A 167 5.34 12.50 34.55
CA GLU A 167 5.77 11.22 35.13
C GLU A 167 7.04 11.35 35.98
N SER A 168 7.97 12.23 35.61
CA SER A 168 9.21 12.47 36.38
C SER A 168 9.01 13.28 37.65
N ILE A 169 7.88 13.99 37.77
CA ILE A 169 7.52 14.79 38.96
C ILE A 169 6.71 13.96 39.96
N ASN A 170 6.00 12.94 39.48
CA ASN A 170 5.13 12.07 40.28
C ASN A 170 5.77 10.74 40.71
N ASN A 171 7.03 10.48 40.33
CA ASN A 171 7.90 9.39 40.81
C ASN A 171 9.06 9.95 41.63
#